data_AF-A0A260BCN3-F1
#
_entry.id   AF-A0A260BCN3-F1
#
_cell.length_a   1.000
_cell.length_b   1.000
_cell.length_c   1.000
_cell.angle_alpha   90.00
_cell.angle_beta   90.00
_cell.angle_gamma   90.00
#
_symmetry.space_group_name_H-M   'P 1'
#
loop_
_entity.id
_entity.type
_entity.pdbx_description
1 polymer ?
#
loop_
_entity_poly.entity_id
_entity_poly.type
_entity_poly.pdbx_seq_one_letter_code
_entity_poly.pdbx_strand_id
1 'polypeptide(L)'
;MKSAGVSVIALVMMVCACAPAEVEEPRLPVASVRSTQFATPPPPITDAVPTAQQLTKLLAASLDYSVREEDRARLFDGPSEHNVSLARAWGAQPDPQHIEFTTVEPTGPDAVNASGQGHFRNSEPYPVGPIPFVRWDNVWKVSRTFACGFVTAFDSPDACA
;
A
#
# COMPACT_ATOMS: atom_id res chain seq x y z
N MET A 1 15.41 59.57 22.47
CA MET A 1 16.43 59.10 23.44
C MET A 1 16.37 57.57 23.40
N LYS A 2 17.28 56.90 22.67
CA LYS A 2 18.48 56.16 23.18
C LYS A 2 18.08 55.22 24.36
N SER A 3 18.23 53.89 24.32
CA SER A 3 19.33 53.07 23.78
C SER A 3 18.91 51.62 23.46
N ALA A 4 19.64 51.00 22.54
CA ALA A 4 19.63 49.59 22.19
C ALA A 4 20.27 48.70 23.27
N GLY A 5 19.83 47.43 23.34
CA GLY A 5 20.48 46.37 24.12
C GLY A 5 20.86 45.20 23.20
N VAL A 6 22.13 45.13 22.85
CA VAL A 6 22.81 43.97 22.25
C VAL A 6 23.40 43.16 23.39
N SER A 7 23.28 41.83 23.38
CA SER A 7 24.09 40.99 24.27
C SER A 7 24.74 39.84 23.50
N VAL A 8 26.02 39.67 23.81
CA VAL A 8 27.07 38.97 23.07
C VAL A 8 27.26 37.55 23.58
N ILE A 9 27.65 36.68 22.66
CA ILE A 9 27.99 35.26 22.75
C ILE A 9 29.06 34.99 23.83
N ALA A 10 28.89 33.93 24.62
CA ALA A 10 29.95 33.31 25.41
C ALA A 10 30.42 32.02 24.73
N LEU A 11 31.56 32.09 24.03
CA LEU A 11 32.35 30.95 23.57
C LEU A 11 33.05 30.32 24.78
N VAL A 12 32.80 29.04 25.05
CA VAL A 12 33.64 28.24 25.96
C VAL A 12 34.73 27.58 25.11
N MET A 13 35.94 28.10 25.22
CA MET A 13 37.16 27.45 24.76
C MET A 13 37.80 26.76 25.97
N MET A 14 37.97 25.43 25.93
CA MET A 14 38.76 24.74 26.95
C MET A 14 39.67 23.65 26.34
N VAL A 15 40.95 24.01 26.34
CA VAL A 15 42.23 23.26 26.38
C VAL A 15 42.52 22.09 25.43
N CYS A 16 43.65 22.30 24.75
CA CYS A 16 44.48 21.32 24.06
C CYS A 16 45.23 20.43 25.07
N ALA A 17 45.19 19.11 24.89
CA ALA A 17 46.15 18.17 25.46
C ALA A 17 46.50 17.12 24.40
N CYS A 18 47.80 17.02 24.09
CA CYS A 18 48.38 16.17 23.05
C CYS A 18 48.13 14.67 23.29
N ALA A 19 47.65 13.99 22.25
CA ALA A 19 47.82 12.55 22.03
C ALA A 19 48.41 12.36 20.61
N PRO A 20 49.25 11.34 20.38
CA PRO A 20 49.96 11.19 19.11
C PRO A 20 48.96 10.99 17.97
N ALA A 21 49.32 11.52 16.80
CA ALA A 21 48.52 11.41 15.59
C ALA A 21 48.36 9.92 15.19
N GLU A 22 47.24 9.34 15.59
CA GLU A 22 46.66 8.21 14.87
C GLU A 22 45.85 8.82 13.73
N VAL A 23 46.18 8.43 12.50
CA VAL A 23 45.47 8.85 11.30
C VAL A 23 44.06 8.30 11.39
N GLU A 24 43.13 9.10 11.88
CA GLU A 24 41.71 8.77 11.82
C GLU A 24 41.29 8.91 10.36
N GLU A 25 41.26 7.78 9.65
CA GLU A 25 40.63 7.70 8.33
C GLU A 25 39.23 8.30 8.44
N PRO A 26 38.83 9.19 7.52
CA PRO A 26 37.49 9.77 7.54
C PRO A 26 36.47 8.63 7.51
N ARG A 27 35.74 8.42 8.61
CA ARG A 27 34.54 7.59 8.60
C ARG A 27 33.52 8.30 7.70
N LEU A 28 33.52 7.94 6.42
CA LEU A 28 32.55 8.41 5.45
C LEU A 28 31.14 8.14 6.03
N PRO A 29 30.22 9.11 5.96
CA PRO A 29 28.86 8.90 6.40
C PRO A 29 28.30 7.70 5.62
N VAL A 30 27.89 6.66 6.35
CA VAL A 30 27.19 5.53 5.74
C VAL A 30 25.86 6.07 5.24
N ALA A 31 25.79 6.35 3.94
CA ALA A 31 24.55 6.69 3.28
C ALA A 31 23.63 5.48 3.43
N SER A 32 22.56 5.62 4.20
CA SER A 32 21.49 4.62 4.24
C SER A 32 20.82 4.66 2.87
N VAL A 33 21.19 3.72 2.00
CA VAL A 33 20.52 3.51 0.72
C VAL A 33 19.14 2.95 1.05
N ARG A 34 18.14 3.84 1.13
CA ARG A 34 16.75 3.42 1.17
C ARG A 34 16.48 2.68 -0.14
N SER A 35 16.13 1.40 -0.05
CA SER A 35 15.73 0.63 -1.21
C SER A 35 14.62 1.37 -1.95
N THR A 36 14.85 1.70 -3.22
CA THR A 36 13.86 2.29 -4.12
C THR A 36 13.04 1.22 -4.84
N GLN A 37 13.16 -0.05 -4.41
CA GLN A 37 12.47 -1.16 -5.05
C GLN A 37 11.09 -1.37 -4.45
N PHE A 38 10.08 -1.28 -5.30
CA PHE A 38 8.72 -1.67 -5.00
C PHE A 38 8.58 -3.19 -5.10
N ALA A 39 7.62 -3.75 -4.38
CA ALA A 39 7.23 -5.14 -4.54
C ALA A 39 6.62 -5.35 -5.95
N THR A 40 6.92 -6.51 -6.53
CA THR A 40 6.33 -6.92 -7.81
C THR A 40 4.85 -7.27 -7.59
N PRO A 41 3.93 -6.79 -8.44
CA PRO A 41 2.54 -7.21 -8.38
C PRO A 41 2.40 -8.73 -8.64
N PRO A 42 1.32 -9.37 -8.17
CA PRO A 42 1.06 -10.78 -8.45
C PRO A 42 0.93 -11.03 -9.96
N PRO A 43 1.26 -12.23 -10.45
CA PRO A 43 1.04 -12.57 -11.85
C PRO A 43 -0.45 -12.48 -12.19
N PRO A 44 -0.80 -12.10 -13.44
CA PRO A 44 -2.19 -12.08 -13.90
C PRO A 44 -2.86 -13.45 -13.73
N ILE A 45 -4.12 -13.45 -13.27
CA ILE A 45 -4.92 -14.67 -13.17
C ILE A 45 -5.77 -14.78 -14.43
N THR A 46 -5.47 -15.78 -15.27
CA THR A 46 -6.15 -15.99 -16.57
C THR A 46 -7.00 -17.27 -16.59
N ASP A 47 -7.12 -17.97 -15.46
CA ASP A 47 -7.89 -19.20 -15.38
C ASP A 47 -9.37 -18.99 -15.70
N ALA A 48 -10.02 -20.03 -16.23
CA ALA A 48 -11.45 -20.03 -16.54
C ALA A 48 -12.32 -19.71 -15.31
N VAL A 49 -11.93 -20.22 -14.14
CA VAL A 49 -12.47 -19.85 -12.84
C VAL A 49 -11.29 -19.73 -11.88
N PRO A 50 -11.10 -18.59 -11.18
CA PRO A 50 -9.97 -18.40 -10.29
C PRO A 50 -10.17 -19.17 -8.99
N THR A 51 -9.08 -19.59 -8.38
CA THR A 51 -9.10 -20.22 -7.05
C THR A 51 -9.23 -19.17 -5.94
N ALA A 52 -9.73 -19.58 -4.77
CA ALA A 52 -9.84 -18.71 -3.61
C ALA A 52 -8.47 -18.13 -3.18
N GLN A 53 -7.40 -18.93 -3.27
CA GLN A 53 -6.03 -18.49 -2.97
C GLN A 53 -5.54 -17.42 -3.94
N GLN A 54 -5.84 -17.55 -5.24
CA GLN A 54 -5.46 -16.55 -6.24
C GLN A 54 -6.18 -15.22 -5.98
N LEU A 55 -7.48 -15.26 -5.71
CA LEU A 55 -8.26 -14.06 -5.38
C LEU A 55 -7.81 -13.42 -4.06
N THR A 56 -7.37 -14.23 -3.09
CA THR A 56 -6.80 -13.75 -1.82
C THR A 56 -5.54 -12.94 -2.08
N LYS A 57 -4.62 -13.47 -2.90
CA LYS A 57 -3.37 -12.78 -3.27
C LYS A 57 -3.63 -11.50 -4.07
N LEU A 58 -4.60 -11.53 -4.98
CA LEU A 58 -4.98 -10.37 -5.77
C LEU A 58 -5.55 -9.27 -4.89
N LEU A 59 -6.49 -9.59 -3.99
CA LEU A 59 -7.06 -8.63 -3.05
C LEU A 59 -5.98 -8.03 -2.15
N ALA A 60 -5.11 -8.88 -1.57
CA ALA A 60 -4.01 -8.43 -0.73
C ALA A 60 -3.08 -7.46 -1.48
N ALA A 61 -2.71 -7.78 -2.73
CA ALA A 61 -1.87 -6.91 -3.55
C ALA A 61 -2.53 -5.57 -3.89
N SER A 62 -3.86 -5.53 -4.04
CA SER A 62 -4.59 -4.28 -4.26
C SER A 62 -4.53 -3.32 -3.07
N LEU A 63 -4.30 -3.83 -1.86
CA LEU A 63 -4.19 -3.07 -0.61
C LEU A 63 -2.73 -2.74 -0.23
N ASP A 64 -1.75 -3.44 -0.81
CA ASP A 64 -0.35 -3.41 -0.39
C ASP A 64 0.42 -2.19 -0.92
N TYR A 65 0.71 -1.21 -0.07
CA TYR A 65 1.50 -0.01 -0.43
C TYR A 65 2.96 -0.27 -0.80
N SER A 66 3.48 -1.48 -0.59
CA SER A 66 4.79 -1.84 -1.12
C SER A 66 4.76 -2.04 -2.64
N VAL A 67 3.59 -2.32 -3.22
CA VAL A 67 3.35 -2.36 -4.67
C VAL A 67 3.13 -0.94 -5.19
N ARG A 68 3.70 -0.63 -6.37
CA ARG A 68 3.53 0.69 -7.00
C ARG A 68 2.06 1.04 -7.16
N GLU A 69 1.73 2.30 -6.96
CA GLU A 69 0.35 2.79 -7.07
C GLU A 69 -0.24 2.54 -8.47
N GLU A 70 0.56 2.73 -9.54
CA GLU A 70 0.13 2.43 -10.91
C GLU A 70 -0.14 0.94 -11.12
N ASP A 71 0.62 0.08 -10.45
CA ASP A 71 0.50 -1.38 -10.57
C ASP A 71 -0.74 -1.86 -9.83
N ARG A 72 -1.03 -1.29 -8.65
CA ARG A 72 -2.29 -1.54 -7.93
C ARG A 72 -3.50 -1.04 -8.70
N ALA A 73 -3.41 0.11 -9.37
CA ALA A 73 -4.51 0.62 -10.20
C ALA A 73 -4.91 -0.36 -11.32
N ARG A 74 -3.95 -1.14 -11.86
CA ARG A 74 -4.21 -2.17 -12.86
C ARG A 74 -4.92 -3.42 -12.31
N LEU A 75 -5.01 -3.58 -10.99
CA LEU A 75 -5.72 -4.69 -10.33
C LEU A 75 -7.24 -4.49 -10.23
N PHE A 76 -7.74 -3.33 -10.64
CA PHE A 76 -9.17 -3.04 -10.80
C PHE A 76 -9.58 -3.10 -12.27
N ASP A 77 -10.82 -3.48 -12.56
CA ASP A 77 -11.35 -3.41 -13.92
C ASP A 77 -11.56 -1.97 -14.41
N GLY A 78 -11.67 -1.87 -15.73
CA GLY A 78 -11.73 -0.61 -16.43
C GLY A 78 -10.36 0.04 -16.68
N PRO A 79 -10.36 1.21 -17.34
CA PRO A 79 -9.14 1.94 -17.66
C PRO A 79 -8.44 2.47 -16.41
N SER A 80 -7.13 2.30 -16.35
CA SER A 80 -6.29 2.73 -15.20
C SER A 80 -5.13 3.65 -15.59
N GLU A 81 -4.85 3.84 -16.89
CA GLU A 81 -3.64 4.52 -17.39
C GLU A 81 -3.49 5.98 -16.93
N HIS A 82 -4.57 6.63 -16.50
CA HIS A 82 -4.58 8.03 -16.08
C HIS A 82 -5.35 8.30 -14.77
N ASN A 83 -5.82 7.27 -14.06
CA ASN A 83 -6.58 7.44 -12.83
C ASN A 83 -6.20 6.37 -11.80
N VAL A 84 -5.31 6.75 -10.88
CA VAL A 84 -4.87 5.92 -9.76
C VAL A 84 -5.58 6.25 -8.44
N SER A 85 -6.53 7.19 -8.46
CA SER A 85 -7.19 7.70 -7.26
C SER A 85 -7.91 6.60 -6.48
N LEU A 86 -8.52 5.64 -7.18
CA LEU A 86 -9.11 4.46 -6.55
C LEU A 86 -8.06 3.63 -5.83
N ALA A 87 -6.93 3.31 -6.45
CA ALA A 87 -5.87 2.53 -5.81
C ALA A 87 -5.32 3.24 -4.57
N ARG A 88 -5.24 4.58 -4.60
CA ARG A 88 -4.84 5.39 -3.45
C ARG A 88 -5.82 5.26 -2.30
N ALA A 89 -7.10 5.52 -2.55
CA ALA A 89 -8.14 5.51 -1.52
C ALA A 89 -8.40 4.09 -0.99
N TRP A 90 -8.42 3.10 -1.90
CA TRP A 90 -8.61 1.70 -1.56
C TRP A 90 -7.50 1.16 -0.67
N GLY A 91 -6.24 1.51 -0.95
CA GLY A 91 -5.11 1.12 -0.12
C GLY A 91 -5.12 1.80 1.25
N ALA A 92 -5.65 3.03 1.35
CA ALA A 92 -5.59 3.89 2.54
C ALA A 92 -6.48 3.43 3.70
N GLN A 93 -6.94 2.18 3.70
CA GLN A 93 -7.78 1.63 4.73
C GLN A 93 -7.05 1.65 6.09
N PRO A 94 -7.72 2.10 7.16
CA PRO A 94 -7.13 2.13 8.49
C PRO A 94 -6.90 0.69 8.96
N ASP A 95 -5.64 0.38 9.28
CA ASP A 95 -5.13 -0.92 9.72
C ASP A 95 -5.43 -2.10 8.75
N PRO A 96 -4.41 -2.69 8.10
CA PRO A 96 -4.65 -3.74 7.11
C PRO A 96 -5.25 -5.00 7.76
N GLN A 97 -6.42 -5.40 7.26
CA GLN A 97 -7.06 -6.67 7.61
C GLN A 97 -6.45 -7.80 6.79
N HIS A 98 -6.26 -8.97 7.41
CA HIS A 98 -5.85 -10.18 6.70
C HIS A 98 -7.09 -10.96 6.29
N ILE A 99 -7.39 -10.95 4.99
CA ILE A 99 -8.53 -11.68 4.41
C ILE A 99 -7.99 -12.94 3.75
N GLU A 100 -8.62 -14.08 4.03
CA GLU A 100 -8.40 -15.35 3.35
C GLU A 100 -9.73 -15.88 2.81
N PHE A 101 -9.84 -16.00 1.49
CA PHE A 101 -11.01 -16.60 0.86
C PHE A 101 -10.96 -18.13 0.93
N THR A 102 -12.10 -18.73 1.20
CA THR A 102 -12.28 -20.18 1.23
C THR A 102 -13.26 -20.66 0.16
N THR A 103 -14.15 -19.79 -0.33
CA THR A 103 -15.12 -20.12 -1.37
C THR A 103 -15.04 -19.14 -2.55
N VAL A 104 -15.30 -19.66 -3.75
CA VAL A 104 -15.47 -18.89 -4.98
C VAL A 104 -16.72 -19.40 -5.69
N GLU A 105 -17.65 -18.49 -5.96
CA GLU A 105 -18.94 -18.78 -6.57
C GLU A 105 -19.06 -18.00 -7.89
N PRO A 106 -19.19 -18.69 -9.04
CA PRO A 106 -19.45 -18.03 -10.31
C PRO A 106 -20.80 -17.30 -10.28
N THR A 107 -20.78 -16.02 -10.65
CA THR A 107 -21.99 -15.18 -10.78
C THR A 107 -22.29 -14.80 -12.24
N GLY A 108 -21.37 -15.14 -13.16
CA GLY A 108 -21.53 -15.03 -14.59
C GLY A 108 -20.30 -15.58 -15.33
N PRO A 109 -20.28 -15.51 -16.68
CA PRO A 109 -19.14 -15.98 -17.48
C PRO A 109 -17.81 -15.30 -17.14
N ASP A 110 -17.87 -14.04 -16.74
CA ASP A 110 -16.72 -13.17 -16.44
C ASP A 110 -16.87 -12.50 -15.06
N ALA A 111 -17.59 -13.15 -14.14
CA ALA A 111 -17.82 -12.64 -12.79
C ALA A 111 -17.85 -13.78 -11.75
N VAL A 112 -17.19 -13.56 -10.62
CA VAL A 112 -17.23 -14.45 -9.45
C VAL A 112 -17.37 -13.64 -8.17
N ASN A 113 -17.93 -14.27 -7.14
CA ASN A 113 -17.88 -13.76 -5.77
C ASN A 113 -16.97 -14.66 -4.93
N ALA A 114 -16.13 -14.07 -4.09
CA ALA A 114 -15.34 -14.80 -3.11
C ALA A 114 -15.78 -14.46 -1.68
N SER A 115 -15.81 -15.48 -0.84
CA SER A 115 -16.11 -15.35 0.59
C SER A 115 -15.11 -16.15 1.42
N GLY A 116 -14.95 -15.78 2.69
CA GLY A 116 -13.97 -16.39 3.57
C GLY A 116 -13.93 -15.74 4.94
N GLN A 117 -12.73 -15.62 5.51
CA GLN A 117 -12.52 -15.09 6.86
C GLN A 117 -11.54 -13.91 6.84
N GLY A 118 -11.89 -12.86 7.57
CA GLY A 118 -11.02 -11.75 7.89
C GLY A 118 -10.46 -11.90 9.29
N HIS A 119 -9.24 -11.42 9.50
CA HIS A 119 -8.57 -11.36 10.79
C HIS A 119 -8.03 -9.96 10.99
N PHE A 120 -8.22 -9.43 12.20
CA PHE A 120 -7.76 -8.10 12.55
C PHE A 120 -7.05 -8.09 13.89
N ARG A 121 -5.73 -7.86 13.89
CA ARG A 121 -4.90 -7.89 15.10
C ARG A 121 -5.14 -9.20 15.86
N ASN A 122 -5.63 -9.13 17.11
CA ASN A 122 -5.93 -10.28 17.96
C ASN A 122 -7.45 -10.53 18.08
N SER A 123 -8.26 -10.07 17.14
CA SER A 123 -9.69 -10.36 17.12
C SER A 123 -9.97 -11.81 16.73
N GLU A 124 -11.12 -12.32 17.14
CA GLU A 124 -11.71 -13.53 16.56
C GLU A 124 -11.83 -13.35 15.03
N PRO A 125 -11.64 -14.42 14.24
CA PRO A 125 -11.93 -14.39 12.80
C PRO A 125 -13.40 -14.03 12.56
N TYR A 126 -13.66 -13.28 11.49
CA TYR A 126 -15.03 -12.90 11.10
C TYR A 126 -15.30 -13.19 9.63
N PRO A 127 -16.56 -13.46 9.25
CA PRO A 127 -16.89 -13.73 7.86
C PRO A 127 -16.66 -12.48 6.99
N VAL A 128 -16.05 -12.70 5.82
CA VAL A 128 -15.85 -11.69 4.78
C VAL A 128 -16.50 -12.17 3.49
N GLY A 129 -17.15 -11.24 2.79
CA GLY A 129 -17.75 -11.46 1.48
C GLY A 129 -19.28 -11.37 1.46
N PRO A 130 -19.89 -11.48 0.28
CA PRO A 130 -19.22 -11.75 -1.00
C PRO A 130 -18.44 -10.52 -1.52
N ILE A 131 -17.16 -10.72 -1.87
CA ILE A 131 -16.35 -9.73 -2.58
C ILE A 131 -16.36 -10.10 -4.08
N PRO A 132 -16.85 -9.20 -4.96
CA PRO A 132 -16.95 -9.47 -6.39
C PRO A 132 -15.61 -9.23 -7.11
N PHE A 133 -15.28 -10.17 -7.99
CA PHE A 133 -14.18 -10.09 -8.94
C PHE A 133 -14.72 -10.26 -10.36
N VAL A 134 -14.13 -9.54 -11.29
CA VAL A 134 -14.56 -9.55 -12.70
C VAL A 134 -13.38 -9.85 -13.61
N ARG A 135 -13.64 -10.51 -14.73
CA ARG A 135 -12.64 -10.69 -15.77
C ARG A 135 -12.69 -9.49 -16.72
N TRP A 136 -11.57 -8.80 -16.85
CA TRP A 136 -11.37 -7.67 -17.75
C TRP A 136 -10.08 -7.89 -18.53
N ASP A 137 -10.14 -7.76 -19.87
CA ASP A 137 -9.01 -8.07 -20.77
C ASP A 137 -8.41 -9.47 -20.51
N ASN A 138 -9.28 -10.45 -20.30
CA ASN A 138 -8.94 -11.85 -20.01
C ASN A 138 -8.15 -12.08 -18.70
N VAL A 139 -8.15 -11.09 -17.78
CA VAL A 139 -7.50 -11.17 -16.47
C VAL A 139 -8.52 -10.89 -15.37
N TRP A 140 -8.51 -11.68 -14.29
CA TRP A 140 -9.36 -11.40 -13.13
C TRP A 140 -8.85 -10.19 -12.34
N LYS A 141 -9.79 -9.36 -11.88
CA LYS A 141 -9.56 -8.08 -11.20
C LYS A 141 -10.56 -7.87 -10.07
N VAL A 142 -10.21 -7.02 -9.10
CA VAL A 142 -11.18 -6.53 -8.11
C VAL A 142 -12.22 -5.70 -8.85
N SER A 143 -13.52 -5.92 -8.57
CA SER A 143 -14.55 -5.07 -9.14
C SER A 143 -14.39 -3.61 -8.69
N ARG A 144 -14.20 -2.72 -9.66
CA ARG A 144 -14.14 -1.26 -9.49
C ARG A 144 -15.42 -0.77 -8.86
N THR A 145 -16.58 -1.22 -9.31
CA THR A 145 -17.89 -0.86 -8.72
C THR A 145 -17.94 -1.16 -7.23
N PHE A 146 -17.46 -2.33 -6.81
CA PHE A 146 -17.39 -2.69 -5.40
C PHE A 146 -16.39 -1.84 -4.62
N ALA A 147 -15.16 -1.70 -5.14
CA ALA A 147 -14.12 -0.91 -4.52
C ALA A 147 -14.58 0.56 -4.35
N CYS A 148 -15.24 1.11 -5.36
CA CYS A 148 -15.83 2.44 -5.34
C CYS A 148 -16.94 2.58 -4.30
N GLY A 149 -17.86 1.63 -4.23
CA GLY A 149 -18.90 1.61 -3.20
C GLY A 149 -18.30 1.62 -1.80
N PHE A 150 -17.21 0.87 -1.59
CA PHE A 150 -16.51 0.83 -0.32
C PHE A 150 -15.82 2.16 0.02
N VAL A 151 -14.96 2.70 -0.85
CA VAL A 151 -14.21 3.94 -0.54
C VAL A 151 -15.10 5.18 -0.43
N THR A 152 -16.24 5.21 -1.14
CA THR A 152 -17.21 6.31 -1.02
C THR A 152 -17.86 6.33 0.35
N ALA A 153 -18.03 5.17 1.01
CA ALA A 153 -18.57 5.07 2.36
C ALA A 153 -17.61 5.62 3.44
N PHE A 154 -16.32 5.81 3.12
CA PHE A 154 -15.27 6.28 4.03
C PHE A 154 -14.67 7.63 3.59
N ASP A 155 -15.51 8.54 3.06
CA ASP A 155 -15.17 9.93 2.71
C ASP A 155 -14.11 10.12 1.60
N SER A 156 -14.08 9.22 0.60
CA SER A 156 -13.27 9.40 -0.63
C SER A 156 -14.12 9.44 -1.92
N PRO A 157 -15.06 10.41 -2.07
CA PRO A 157 -16.00 10.44 -3.20
C PRO A 157 -15.32 10.66 -4.56
N ASP A 158 -14.20 11.39 -4.58
CA ASP A 158 -13.47 11.69 -5.82
C ASP A 158 -12.55 10.53 -6.27
N ALA A 159 -12.41 9.46 -5.47
CA ALA A 159 -11.56 8.34 -5.81
C ALA A 159 -12.03 7.55 -7.04
N CYS A 160 -13.32 7.69 -7.36
CA CYS A 160 -14.00 6.96 -8.43
C CYS A 160 -14.62 7.83 -9.51
N ALA A 161 -14.39 9.15 -9.44
CA ALA A 161 -14.76 10.10 -10.47
C ALA A 161 -13.95 9.90 -11.76
#